data_AF-D0KUM5-F1
#
_entry.id   AF-D0KUM5-F1
#
_cell.length_a   1.000
_cell.length_b   1.000
_cell.length_c   1.000
_cell.angle_alpha   90.00
_cell.angle_beta   90.00
_cell.angle_gamma   90.00
#
_symmetry.space_group_name_H-M   'P 1'
#
loop_
_entity.id
_entity.type
_entity.pdbx_description
1 polymer ?
#
loop_
_entity_poly.entity_id
_entity_poly.type
_entity_poly.pdbx_seq_one_letter_code
_entity_poly.pdbx_strand_id
1 'polypeptide(L)' 'MRSLFKVIVGLAMLGGAIGLDYVGASFQSLSILIISMILAIAGAMVGIRGLMEFLGERF' A
#
# COMPACT_ATOMS: atom_id res chain seq x y z
N MET A 1 9.08 4.60 -16.72
CA MET A 1 9.18 3.22 -16.17
C MET A 1 9.29 3.19 -14.63
N ARG A 2 10.10 4.04 -13.98
CA ARG A 2 10.18 4.12 -12.50
C ARG A 2 8.86 4.53 -11.84
N SER A 3 8.09 5.42 -12.44
CA SER A 3 6.78 5.89 -11.97
C SER A 3 5.75 4.77 -11.90
N LEU A 4 5.58 4.02 -13.00
CA LEU A 4 4.67 2.87 -13.09
C LEU A 4 5.04 1.76 -12.10
N PHE A 5 6.34 1.51 -11.88
CA PHE A 5 6.80 0.57 -10.85
C PHE A 5 6.37 0.99 -9.44
N LYS A 6 6.47 2.28 -9.09
CA LYS A 6 5.99 2.79 -7.79
C LYS A 6 4.49 2.58 -7.59
N VAL A 7 3.70 2.74 -8.65
CA VAL A 7 2.25 2.46 -8.62
C VAL A 7 1.98 0.99 -8.31
N ILE A 8 2.69 0.08 -9.00
CA ILE A 8 2.55 -1.37 -8.78
C ILE A 8 2.97 -1.74 -7.35
N VAL A 9 4.07 -1.19 -6.85
CA VAL A 9 4.51 -1.43 -5.46
C VAL A 9 3.47 -0.91 -4.46
N GLY A 10 2.94 0.30 -4.66
CA GLY A 10 1.87 0.84 -3.81
C GLY A 10 0.63 -0.06 -3.77
N LEU A 11 0.19 -0.55 -4.93
CA LEU A 11 -0.92 -1.50 -5.04
C LEU A 11 -0.63 -2.83 -4.34
N ALA A 12 0.58 -3.38 -4.51
CA ALA A 12 0.99 -4.61 -3.85
C ALA A 12 1.03 -4.46 -2.32
N MET A 13 1.51 -3.33 -1.82
CA MET A 13 1.53 -3.01 -0.39
C MET A 13 0.10 -2.89 0.18
N LEU A 14 -0.81 -2.25 -0.55
CA LEU A 14 -2.22 -2.18 -0.15
C LEU A 14 -2.87 -3.57 -0.13
N GLY A 15 -2.62 -4.40 -1.14
CA GLY A 15 -3.08 -5.79 -1.15
C GLY A 15 -2.54 -6.61 0.02
N GLY A 16 -1.26 -6.43 0.35
CA GLY A 16 -0.63 -7.05 1.53
C GLY A 16 -1.24 -6.57 2.85
N ALA A 17 -1.54 -5.28 2.96
CA ALA A 17 -2.19 -4.72 4.15
C ALA A 17 -3.59 -5.30 4.38
N ILE A 18 -4.39 -5.43 3.32
CA ILE A 18 -5.71 -6.09 3.38
C ILE A 18 -5.57 -7.54 3.85
N GLY A 19 -4.59 -8.28 3.32
CA GLY A 19 -4.31 -9.64 3.77
C GLY A 19 -3.96 -9.71 5.26
N LEU A 20 -3.13 -8.78 5.74
CA LEU A 20 -2.77 -8.68 7.15
C LEU A 20 -3.95 -8.28 8.04
N ASP A 21 -4.88 -7.46 7.55
CA ASP A 21 -6.12 -7.15 8.30
C ASP A 21 -6.96 -8.39 8.53
N TYR A 22 -7.14 -9.24 7.50
CA TYR A 22 -7.86 -10.51 7.66
C TYR A 22 -7.19 -11.44 8.68
N VAL A 23 -5.87 -11.53 8.64
CA VAL A 23 -5.09 -12.30 9.61
C VAL A 23 -5.24 -11.69 11.01
N GLY A 24 -5.03 -10.39 11.17
CA GLY A 24 -5.13 -9.69 12.45
C GLY A 24 -6.50 -9.80 13.09
N ALA A 25 -7.56 -9.68 12.29
CA ALA A 25 -8.94 -9.89 12.74
C ALA A 25 -9.18 -11.34 13.17
N SER A 26 -8.67 -12.33 12.43
CA SER A 26 -8.84 -13.75 12.74
C SER A 26 -8.15 -14.16 14.05
N PHE A 27 -6.98 -13.58 14.34
CA PHE A 27 -6.23 -13.83 15.58
C PHE A 27 -6.57 -12.84 16.72
N GLN A 28 -7.50 -11.89 16.49
CA GLN A 28 -7.81 -10.78 17.41
C GLN A 28 -6.55 -10.03 17.88
N SER A 29 -5.52 -9.99 17.02
CA SER A 29 -4.22 -9.45 17.38
C SER A 29 -4.15 -7.98 16.99
N LEU A 30 -4.25 -7.12 17.99
CA LEU A 30 -4.15 -5.67 17.82
C LEU A 30 -2.80 -5.26 17.23
N SER A 31 -1.73 -5.98 17.54
CA SER A 31 -0.40 -5.75 16.97
C SER A 31 -0.36 -5.96 15.45
N ILE A 32 -1.02 -7.01 14.95
CA ILE A 32 -1.08 -7.30 13.51
C ILE A 32 -1.90 -6.23 12.78
N LEU A 33 -3.00 -5.79 13.38
CA LEU A 33 -3.84 -4.69 12.86
C LEU A 33 -3.11 -3.34 12.84
N ILE A 34 -2.22 -3.08 13.80
CA ILE A 34 -1.37 -1.88 13.74
C ILE A 34 -0.38 -1.98 12.59
N ILE A 35 0.23 -3.14 12.37
CA ILE A 35 1.19 -3.36 11.28
C ILE A 35 0.51 -3.23 9.91
N SER A 36 -0.69 -3.81 9.74
CA SER A 36 -1.47 -3.66 8.52
C SER A 36 -1.83 -2.20 8.25
N MET A 37 -2.23 -1.44 9.28
CA MET A 37 -2.54 -0.01 9.15
C MET A 37 -1.31 0.80 8.71
N ILE A 38 -0.13 0.56 9.30
CA ILE A 38 1.12 1.22 8.89
C ILE A 38 1.45 0.87 7.43
N LEU A 39 1.31 -0.40 7.05
CA LEU A 39 1.56 -0.86 5.69
C LEU A 39 0.58 -0.23 4.69
N ALA A 40 -0.69 -0.09 5.07
CA ALA A 40 -1.72 0.55 4.24
C ALA A 40 -1.40 2.02 4.00
N ILE A 41 -1.02 2.78 5.05
CA ILE A 41 -0.63 4.18 4.93
C ILE A 41 0.60 4.34 4.03
N ALA A 42 1.63 3.51 4.25
CA ALA A 42 2.82 3.52 3.42
C ALA A 42 2.50 3.19 1.95
N GLY A 43 1.71 2.14 1.70
CA GLY A 43 1.27 1.74 0.37
C GLY A 43 0.46 2.83 -0.34
N ALA A 44 -0.45 3.49 0.37
CA ALA A 44 -1.24 4.61 -0.15
C ALA A 44 -0.33 5.79 -0.55
N MET A 45 0.61 6.19 0.31
CA MET A 45 1.53 7.30 -0.01
C MET A 45 2.43 6.98 -1.22
N VAL A 46 2.97 5.76 -1.28
CA VAL A 46 3.81 5.31 -2.40
C VAL A 46 2.99 5.24 -3.69
N GLY A 47 1.77 4.70 -3.62
CA GLY A 47 0.85 4.60 -4.74
C GLY A 47 0.45 5.97 -5.30
N ILE A 48 0.01 6.89 -4.44
CA ILE A 48 -0.38 8.26 -4.81
C ILE A 48 0.81 9.00 -5.44
N ARG A 49 2.00 8.92 -4.83
CA ARG A 49 3.20 9.54 -5.39
C ARG A 49 3.57 8.94 -6.75
N GLY A 50 3.51 7.62 -6.88
CA GLY A 50 3.74 6.94 -8.17
C GLY A 50 2.74 7.37 -9.24
N LEU A 51 1.47 7.54 -8.87
CA LEU A 51 0.40 8.01 -9.76
C LEU A 51 0.62 9.44 -10.21
N MET A 52 0.96 10.35 -9.29
CA MET A 52 1.26 11.74 -9.62
C MET A 52 2.47 11.84 -10.55
N GLU A 53 3.54 11.09 -10.29
CA GLU A 53 4.71 11.04 -11.17
C GLU A 53 4.35 10.46 -12.55
N PHE A 54 3.52 9.41 -12.60
CA PHE A 54 3.12 8.78 -13.86
C PHE A 54 2.23 9.68 -14.72
N LEU A 55 1.29 10.39 -14.11
CA LEU A 55 0.43 11.35 -14.80
C LEU A 55 1.22 12.60 -15.19
N GLY A 56 2.11 13.10 -14.32
CA GLY A 56 2.96 14.25 -14.59
C GLY A 56 4.02 14.00 -15.67
N GLU A 57 4.53 12.77 -15.84
CA GLU A 57 5.40 12.39 -16.97
C GLU A 57 4.64 12.36 -18.33
N ARG A 58 3.31 12.42 -18.33
CA ARG A 58 2.46 12.35 -19.53
C ARG A 58 1.90 13.70 -20.01
N PHE A 59 2.09 14.77 -19.25
CA PHE A 59 1.73 16.15 -19.64
C PHE A 59 2.99 16.94 -19.99
#